data_AF-A0A6C0L3M0-F1
#
_entry.id   AF-A0A6C0L3M0-F1
#
_cell.length_a   1.000
_cell.length_b   1.000
_cell.length_c   1.000
_cell.angle_alpha   90.00
_cell.angle_beta   90.00
_cell.angle_gamma   90.00
#
_symmetry.space_group_name_H-M   'P 1'
#
loop_
_entity.id
_entity.type
_entity.pdbx_description
1 polymer ?
#
loop_
_entity_poly.entity_id
_entity_poly.type
_entity_poly.pdbx_seq_one_letter_code
_entity_poly.pdbx_strand_id
1 'polypeptide(L)'
;MGEYIVHILSHNNRIPCLYKEHRKHHVIDYPPSRFMRGKDELIEPTKKHYIVIGTVYYGIAYFLLPYNYYFIFLFQTSLYLFIINELHSHYHLKGSPLEKYGWFLKKRRLHHIHHIQTHKNFNLVFFTSDHMNDSYLESYNRNHSI
;
A
#
# COMPACT_ATOMS: atom_id res chain seq x y z
N MET A 1 4.58 7.78 7.05
CA MET A 1 5.17 8.74 6.08
C MET A 1 5.86 8.05 4.90
N GLY A 2 6.85 7.16 5.09
CA GLY A 2 7.54 6.51 3.96
C GLY A 2 6.61 5.74 3.01
N GLU A 3 5.74 4.89 3.55
CA GLU A 3 4.68 4.19 2.80
C GLU A 3 3.82 5.15 1.96
N TYR A 4 3.26 6.18 2.61
CA TYR A 4 2.44 7.21 1.98
C TYR A 4 3.10 7.83 0.75
N ILE A 5 4.35 8.26 0.92
CA ILE A 5 5.13 8.93 -0.13
C ILE A 5 5.37 7.99 -1.30
N VAL A 6 5.83 6.77 -1.03
CA VAL A 6 6.08 5.78 -2.08
C VAL A 6 4.78 5.46 -2.82
N HIS A 7 3.66 5.31 -2.11
CA HIS A 7 2.38 5.01 -2.73
C HIS A 7 1.85 6.16 -3.59
N ILE A 8 1.97 7.42 -3.14
CA ILE A 8 1.64 8.59 -3.98
C ILE A 8 2.52 8.65 -5.21
N LEU A 9 3.83 8.44 -5.05
CA LEU A 9 4.76 8.43 -6.18
C LEU A 9 4.44 7.30 -7.17
N SER A 10 3.99 6.15 -6.67
CA SER A 10 3.48 5.06 -7.49
C SER A 10 2.18 5.39 -8.24
N HIS A 11 1.42 6.40 -7.82
CA HIS A 11 0.27 6.93 -8.60
C HIS A 11 0.68 8.08 -9.54
N ASN A 12 1.94 8.50 -9.52
CA ASN A 12 2.44 9.63 -10.30
C ASN A 12 3.40 9.17 -11.41
N ASN A 13 3.14 9.57 -12.65
CA ASN A 13 3.97 9.20 -13.80
C ASN A 13 5.39 9.83 -13.79
N ARG A 14 5.75 10.61 -12.76
CA ARG A 14 7.13 11.10 -12.54
C ARG A 14 8.14 9.97 -12.33
N ILE A 15 7.70 8.81 -11.82
CA ILE A 15 8.53 7.59 -11.73
C ILE A 15 7.85 6.49 -12.56
N PRO A 16 8.08 6.44 -13.88
CA PRO A 16 7.28 5.62 -14.81
C PRO A 16 7.25 4.13 -14.48
N CYS A 17 8.34 3.59 -13.92
CA CYS A 17 8.40 2.17 -13.55
C CYS A 17 7.43 1.83 -12.41
N LEU A 18 7.40 2.63 -11.34
CA LEU A 18 6.45 2.46 -10.24
C LEU A 18 5.02 2.71 -10.71
N TYR A 19 4.82 3.78 -11.48
CA TYR A 19 3.50 4.11 -12.03
C TYR A 19 2.92 2.97 -12.86
N LYS A 20 3.73 2.38 -13.75
CA LYS A 20 3.28 1.27 -14.59
C LYS A 20 2.93 0.03 -13.77
N GLU A 21 3.77 -0.35 -12.80
CA GLU A 21 3.53 -1.52 -11.95
C GLU A 21 2.31 -1.33 -11.07
N HIS A 22 2.18 -0.16 -10.45
CA HIS A 22 1.07 0.14 -9.56
C HIS A 22 -0.25 0.31 -10.31
N ARG A 23 -0.24 0.97 -11.47
CA ARG A 23 -1.43 1.06 -12.32
C ARG A 23 -1.85 -0.29 -12.85
N LYS A 24 -0.92 -1.19 -13.19
CA LYS A 24 -1.25 -2.58 -13.54
C LYS A 24 -1.97 -3.25 -12.37
N HIS A 25 -1.49 -3.07 -11.15
CA HIS A 25 -2.14 -3.61 -9.95
C HIS A 25 -3.60 -3.11 -9.82
N HIS A 26 -3.84 -1.81 -9.98
CA HIS A 26 -5.18 -1.18 -9.89
C HIS A 26 -6.13 -1.47 -11.05
N VAL A 27 -5.62 -1.71 -12.25
CA VAL A 27 -6.45 -1.80 -13.48
C VAL A 27 -6.63 -3.23 -13.96
N ILE A 28 -5.60 -4.06 -13.80
CA ILE A 28 -5.52 -5.40 -14.39
C ILE A 28 -5.59 -6.46 -13.30
N ASP A 29 -4.70 -6.37 -12.30
CA ASP A 29 -4.57 -7.44 -11.32
C ASP A 29 -5.75 -7.42 -10.32
N TYR A 30 -6.10 -6.25 -9.80
CA TYR A 30 -7.19 -6.08 -8.80
C TYR A 30 -8.08 -4.87 -9.11
N PRO A 31 -8.77 -4.82 -10.25
CA PRO A 31 -9.69 -3.72 -10.54
C PRO A 31 -10.80 -3.62 -9.49
N PRO A 32 -11.44 -2.45 -9.30
CA PRO A 32 -12.50 -2.29 -8.29
C PRO A 32 -13.66 -3.29 -8.39
N SER A 33 -13.96 -3.74 -9.61
CA SER A 33 -14.97 -4.76 -9.92
C SER A 33 -14.55 -6.18 -9.50
N ARG A 34 -13.25 -6.44 -9.37
CA ARG A 34 -12.65 -7.71 -8.94
C ARG A 34 -11.50 -7.45 -7.95
N PHE A 35 -11.80 -6.72 -6.88
CA PHE A 35 -10.82 -6.31 -5.88
C PHE A 35 -10.27 -7.49 -5.07
N MET A 36 -11.07 -8.53 -4.86
CA MET A 36 -10.66 -9.76 -4.16
C MET A 36 -10.61 -10.95 -5.12
N ARG A 37 -9.67 -11.87 -4.86
CA ARG A 37 -9.46 -13.12 -5.61
C ARG A 37 -9.37 -14.32 -4.68
N GLY A 38 -9.68 -15.51 -5.18
CA GLY A 38 -9.44 -16.75 -4.44
C GLY A 38 -7.94 -17.02 -4.26
N LYS A 39 -7.58 -17.92 -3.33
CA LYS A 39 -6.17 -18.25 -3.02
C LYS A 39 -5.38 -18.66 -4.26
N ASP A 40 -5.97 -19.48 -5.13
CA ASP A 40 -5.31 -20.00 -6.33
C ASP A 40 -5.25 -18.99 -7.49
N GLU A 41 -5.93 -17.86 -7.35
CA GLU A 41 -5.97 -16.77 -8.33
C GLU A 41 -5.18 -15.53 -7.87
N LEU A 42 -4.52 -15.60 -6.72
CA LEU A 42 -3.81 -14.46 -6.15
C LEU A 42 -2.62 -14.11 -7.04
N ILE A 43 -2.54 -12.83 -7.43
CA ILE A 43 -1.48 -12.31 -8.28
C ILE A 43 -0.48 -11.60 -7.38
N GLU A 44 0.72 -12.16 -7.27
CA GLU A 44 1.83 -11.50 -6.58
C GLU A 44 2.31 -10.29 -7.41
N PRO A 45 2.32 -9.08 -6.84
CA PRO A 45 2.81 -7.91 -7.54
C PRO A 45 4.33 -8.01 -7.76
N THR A 46 4.81 -7.48 -8.88
CA THR A 46 6.26 -7.33 -9.10
C THR A 46 6.85 -6.37 -8.07
N LYS A 47 7.85 -6.83 -7.31
CA LYS A 47 8.49 -6.04 -6.23
C LYS A 47 9.82 -5.39 -6.65
N LYS A 48 10.27 -5.60 -7.89
CA LYS A 48 11.63 -5.25 -8.33
C LYS A 48 11.97 -3.77 -8.09
N HIS A 49 11.14 -2.85 -8.56
CA HIS A 49 11.44 -1.42 -8.42
C HIS A 49 11.28 -0.92 -6.98
N TYR A 50 10.35 -1.50 -6.21
CA TYR A 50 10.20 -1.23 -4.78
C TYR A 50 11.42 -1.68 -3.97
N ILE A 51 12.01 -2.84 -4.31
CA ILE A 51 13.26 -3.32 -3.70
C ILE A 51 14.40 -2.36 -3.99
N VAL A 52 14.55 -1.88 -5.23
CA VAL A 52 15.60 -0.90 -5.58
C VAL A 52 15.45 0.39 -4.76
N ILE A 53 14.23 0.92 -4.64
CA ILE A 53 13.97 2.12 -3.84
C ILE A 53 14.26 1.87 -2.36
N GLY A 54 13.85 0.72 -1.83
CA GLY A 54 14.16 0.30 -0.46
C GLY A 54 15.68 0.22 -0.21
N THR A 55 16.44 -0.35 -1.14
CA THR A 55 17.91 -0.43 -1.06
C THR A 55 18.54 0.96 -1.06
N VAL A 56 18.09 1.88 -1.92
CA VAL A 56 18.58 3.27 -1.92
C VAL A 56 18.24 3.97 -0.60
N TYR A 57 17.01 3.81 -0.11
CA TYR A 57 16.55 4.38 1.15
C TYR A 57 17.38 3.89 2.34
N TYR A 58 17.66 2.58 2.42
CA TYR A 58 18.53 2.00 3.45
C TYR A 58 19.99 2.42 3.29
N GLY A 59 20.49 2.51 2.06
CA GLY A 59 21.83 3.03 1.78
C GLY A 59 22.01 4.47 2.27
N ILE A 60 21.06 5.35 2.01
CA ILE A 60 21.08 6.73 2.51
C ILE A 60 21.04 6.75 4.05
N ALA A 61 20.15 5.96 4.66
CA ALA A 61 20.03 5.88 6.12
C ALA A 61 21.32 5.40 6.80
N TYR A 62 22.08 4.48 6.17
CA TYR A 62 23.36 4.00 6.67
C TYR A 62 24.40 5.12 6.83
N PHE A 63 24.41 6.09 5.91
CA PHE A 63 25.34 7.23 5.99
C PHE A 63 24.87 8.33 6.95
N LEU A 64 23.58 8.39 7.27
CA LEU A 64 23.00 9.44 8.12
C LEU A 64 22.90 9.06 9.60
N LEU A 65 22.77 7.76 9.89
CA LEU A 65 22.51 7.27 11.25
C LEU A 65 23.77 6.67 11.89
N PRO A 66 23.98 6.85 13.20
CA PRO A 66 25.01 6.09 13.90
C PRO A 66 24.72 4.58 13.84
N TYR A 67 25.78 3.78 13.81
CA TYR A 67 25.73 2.33 13.54
C TYR A 67 24.64 1.57 14.32
N ASN A 68 24.54 1.77 15.64
CA ASN A 68 23.53 1.09 16.46
C ASN A 68 22.10 1.48 16.09
N TYR A 69 21.86 2.76 15.79
CA TYR A 69 20.54 3.24 15.38
C TYR A 69 20.18 2.79 13.97
N TYR A 70 21.16 2.62 13.08
CA TYR A 70 20.94 2.09 11.75
C TYR A 70 20.32 0.68 11.78
N PHE A 71 20.83 -0.23 12.61
CA PHE A 71 20.26 -1.59 12.69
C PHE A 71 18.88 -1.63 13.32
N ILE A 72 18.62 -0.79 14.33
CA ILE A 72 17.28 -0.64 14.91
C ILE A 72 16.31 -0.14 13.84
N PHE A 73 16.70 0.92 13.13
CA PHE A 73 15.93 1.48 12.02
C PHE A 73 15.66 0.43 10.94
N LEU A 74 16.70 -0.24 10.44
CA LEU A 74 16.61 -1.25 9.39
C LEU A 74 15.66 -2.38 9.79
N PHE A 75 15.77 -2.88 11.02
CA PHE A 75 14.89 -3.92 11.52
C PHE A 75 13.44 -3.44 11.60
N GLN A 76 13.19 -2.29 12.24
CA GLN A 76 11.84 -1.74 12.42
C GLN A 76 11.16 -1.45 11.09
N THR A 77 11.85 -0.80 10.14
CA THR A 77 11.28 -0.48 8.85
C THR A 77 11.07 -1.72 7.98
N SER A 78 11.98 -2.70 8.05
CA SER A 78 11.83 -3.95 7.30
C SER A 78 10.65 -4.76 7.83
N LEU A 79 10.49 -4.86 9.15
CA LEU A 79 9.33 -5.50 9.77
C LEU A 79 8.03 -4.78 9.40
N TYR A 80 8.04 -3.44 9.42
CA TYR A 80 6.88 -2.64 9.04
C TYR A 80 6.50 -2.86 7.57
N LEU A 81 7.46 -2.85 6.65
CA LEU A 81 7.24 -3.11 5.22
C LEU A 81 6.74 -4.54 4.98
N PHE A 82 7.26 -5.52 5.71
CA PHE A 82 6.77 -6.90 5.66
C PHE A 82 5.28 -6.96 6.06
N ILE A 83 4.92 -6.37 7.21
CA ILE A 83 3.53 -6.33 7.69
C ILE A 83 2.61 -5.64 6.66
N ILE A 84 3.04 -4.51 6.08
CA ILE A 84 2.25 -3.83 5.04
C ILE A 84 2.06 -4.74 3.83
N ASN A 85 3.12 -5.38 3.34
CA ASN A 85 3.04 -6.25 2.17
C ASN A 85 2.07 -7.42 2.43
N GLU A 86 2.17 -8.05 3.59
CA GLU A 86 1.26 -9.15 3.96
C GLU A 86 -0.19 -8.66 4.07
N LEU A 87 -0.43 -7.53 4.76
CA LEU A 87 -1.77 -6.96 4.85
C LEU A 87 -2.34 -6.58 3.49
N HIS A 88 -1.51 -6.03 2.60
CA HIS A 88 -1.91 -5.69 1.24
C HIS A 88 -2.38 -6.93 0.46
N SER A 89 -1.59 -8.01 0.47
CA SER A 89 -1.99 -9.28 -0.14
C SER A 89 -3.26 -9.83 0.49
N HIS A 90 -3.40 -9.77 1.82
CA HIS A 90 -4.60 -10.23 2.52
C HIS A 90 -5.84 -9.39 2.22
N TYR A 91 -5.71 -8.09 1.93
CA TYR A 91 -6.85 -7.26 1.49
C TYR A 91 -7.43 -7.74 0.17
N HIS A 92 -6.60 -8.29 -0.71
CA HIS A 92 -6.99 -8.85 -2.00
C HIS A 92 -7.36 -10.34 -1.95
N LEU A 93 -7.12 -11.02 -0.82
CA LEU A 93 -7.46 -12.44 -0.65
C LEU A 93 -8.91 -12.59 -0.14
N LYS A 94 -9.74 -13.30 -0.92
CA LYS A 94 -11.07 -13.76 -0.50
C LYS A 94 -10.91 -14.91 0.50
N GLY A 95 -11.62 -14.83 1.63
CA GLY A 95 -11.52 -15.85 2.68
C GLY A 95 -10.23 -15.73 3.48
N SER A 96 -9.67 -14.52 3.58
CA SER A 96 -8.50 -14.27 4.42
C SER A 96 -8.79 -14.67 5.87
N PRO A 97 -7.86 -15.35 6.58
CA PRO A 97 -8.04 -15.71 7.99
C PRO A 97 -8.20 -14.49 8.91
N LEU A 98 -7.88 -13.28 8.41
CA LEU A 98 -8.03 -12.02 9.11
C LEU A 98 -9.45 -11.43 9.03
N GLU A 99 -10.34 -11.99 8.19
CA GLU A 99 -11.71 -11.48 8.03
C GLU A 99 -12.55 -11.53 9.32
N LYS A 100 -12.15 -12.36 10.29
CA LYS A 100 -12.77 -12.40 11.63
C LYS A 100 -12.52 -11.14 12.46
N TYR A 101 -11.60 -10.27 12.06
CA TYR A 101 -11.24 -9.06 12.81
C TYR A 101 -11.86 -7.80 12.20
N GLY A 102 -12.67 -7.08 12.98
CA GLY A 102 -13.33 -5.85 12.51
C GLY A 102 -12.37 -4.75 12.04
N TRP A 103 -11.20 -4.61 12.68
CA TRP A 103 -10.18 -3.66 12.24
C TRP A 103 -9.64 -3.99 10.85
N PHE A 104 -9.47 -5.27 10.52
CA PHE A 104 -8.99 -5.72 9.22
C PHE A 104 -10.04 -5.43 8.15
N LEU A 105 -11.31 -5.73 8.43
CA LEU A 105 -12.42 -5.41 7.53
C LEU A 105 -12.52 -3.90 7.25
N LYS A 106 -12.35 -3.06 8.28
CA LYS A 106 -12.32 -1.60 8.11
C LYS A 106 -11.18 -1.16 7.19
N LYS A 107 -9.94 -1.61 7.43
CA LYS A 107 -8.79 -1.23 6.60
C LYS A 107 -8.89 -1.76 5.17
N ARG A 108 -9.36 -2.99 4.99
CA ARG A 108 -9.65 -3.56 3.66
C ARG A 108 -10.67 -2.72 2.90
N ARG A 109 -11.74 -2.25 3.57
CA ARG A 109 -12.73 -1.35 2.95
C ARG A 109 -12.09 -0.03 2.52
N LEU A 110 -11.23 0.57 3.35
CA LEU A 110 -10.53 1.82 3.00
C LEU A 110 -9.61 1.64 1.79
N HIS A 111 -8.91 0.49 1.71
CA HIS A 111 -8.10 0.13 0.55
C HIS A 111 -8.97 -0.13 -0.70
N HIS A 112 -10.15 -0.73 -0.54
CA HIS A 112 -11.07 -0.87 -1.67
C HIS A 112 -11.57 0.49 -2.17
N ILE A 113 -11.87 1.43 -1.25
CA ILE A 113 -12.18 2.82 -1.62
C ILE A 113 -11.00 3.45 -2.36
N HIS A 114 -9.76 3.21 -1.95
CA HIS A 114 -8.58 3.66 -2.68
C HIS A 114 -8.55 3.12 -4.12
N HIS A 115 -8.85 1.84 -4.33
CA HIS A 115 -8.96 1.27 -5.67
C HIS A 115 -10.06 1.94 -6.52
N ILE A 116 -11.16 2.40 -5.90
CA ILE A 116 -12.23 3.14 -6.59
C ILE A 116 -11.81 4.61 -6.86
N GLN A 117 -11.20 5.25 -5.87
CA GLN A 117 -10.75 6.64 -5.88
C GLN A 117 -9.27 6.68 -5.55
N THR A 118 -8.43 6.51 -6.58
CA THR A 118 -6.97 6.31 -6.48
C THR A 118 -6.19 7.46 -5.85
N HIS A 119 -6.86 8.58 -5.56
CA HIS A 119 -6.29 9.75 -4.88
C HIS A 119 -6.63 9.83 -3.37
N LYS A 120 -7.28 8.79 -2.82
CA LYS A 120 -7.67 8.72 -1.39
C LYS A 120 -7.09 7.48 -0.72
N ASN A 121 -6.89 7.49 0.59
CA ASN A 121 -6.49 6.34 1.42
C ASN A 121 -5.21 5.62 0.95
N PHE A 122 -4.11 6.34 0.83
CA PHE A 122 -2.82 5.79 0.43
C PHE A 122 -2.19 4.89 1.50
N ASN A 123 -2.35 5.14 2.80
CA ASN A 123 -1.79 4.22 3.79
C ASN A 123 -2.64 2.96 3.96
N LEU A 124 -2.00 1.82 4.21
CA LEU A 124 -2.65 0.51 4.38
C LEU A 124 -2.85 0.15 5.86
N VAL A 125 -2.03 0.71 6.75
CA VAL A 125 -2.04 0.38 8.18
C VAL A 125 -2.47 1.55 9.05
N PHE A 126 -1.74 2.66 8.99
CA PHE A 126 -1.97 3.85 9.81
C PHE A 126 -2.27 5.06 8.92
N PHE A 127 -3.51 5.56 8.96
CA PHE A 127 -4.01 6.62 8.07
C PHE A 127 -3.63 8.04 8.52
N THR A 128 -2.69 8.19 9.46
CA THR A 128 -2.28 9.51 9.97
C THR A 128 -1.81 10.43 8.84
N SER A 129 -1.01 9.90 7.90
CA SER A 129 -0.54 10.67 6.74
C SER A 129 -1.71 11.07 5.83
N ASP A 130 -2.71 10.20 5.66
CA ASP A 130 -3.91 10.52 4.88
C ASP A 130 -4.74 11.63 5.52
N HIS A 131 -4.91 11.60 6.85
CA HIS A 131 -5.58 12.68 7.58
C HIS A 131 -4.84 14.00 7.48
N MET A 132 -3.51 13.99 7.65
CA MET A 132 -2.69 15.19 7.55
C MET A 132 -2.71 15.84 6.16
N ASN A 133 -2.92 15.05 5.12
CA ASN A 133 -2.90 15.50 3.72
C ASN A 133 -4.28 15.48 3.06
N ASP A 134 -5.37 15.46 3.84
CA ASP A 134 -6.76 15.45 3.35
C ASP A 134 -7.06 14.39 2.25
N SER A 135 -6.38 13.26 2.35
CA SER A 135 -6.56 12.10 1.47
C SER A 135 -7.33 10.97 2.15
N TYR A 136 -7.70 11.12 3.42
CA TYR A 136 -8.55 10.15 4.11
C TYR A 136 -10.01 10.21 3.62
N LEU A 137 -10.60 9.05 3.35
CA LEU A 137 -12.03 8.93 3.04
C LEU A 137 -12.62 7.67 3.66
N GLU A 138 -13.54 7.84 4.61
CA GLU A 138 -14.13 6.72 5.35
C GLU A 138 -15.23 5.97 4.58
N SER A 139 -15.99 6.69 3.77
CA SER A 139 -17.10 6.11 3.00
C SER A 139 -17.22 6.74 1.62
N TYR A 140 -17.43 5.90 0.62
CA TYR A 140 -17.75 6.31 -0.74
C TYR A 140 -19.21 5.99 -1.05
N ASN A 141 -20.03 7.01 -1.26
CA ASN A 141 -21.41 6.87 -1.74
C ASN A 141 -21.45 7.13 -3.25
N ARG A 142 -21.93 6.15 -4.02
CA ARG A 142 -21.95 6.19 -5.50
C ARG A 142 -22.93 7.22 -6.10
N ASN A 143 -23.66 7.97 -5.26
CA ASN A 143 -24.81 8.80 -5.66
C ASN A 143 -24.48 10.25 -6.02
N HIS A 144 -23.21 10.61 -6.28
CA HIS A 144 -22.84 11.96 -6.74
C HIS A 144 -22.10 11.91 -8.08
N SER A 145 -22.76 11.31 -9.07
CA SER A 145 -22.44 11.50 -10.48
C SER A 145 -23.69 12.09 -11.12
N ILE A 146 -23.76 13.43 -11.20
CA ILE A 146 -24.67 14.13 -12.11
C ILE A 146 -23.98 14.17 -13.47
#